data_AF-A0A526ZN43-F1
#
_entry.id   AF-A0A526ZN43-F1
#
_cell.length_a   1.000
_cell.length_b   1.000
_cell.length_c   1.000
_cell.angle_alpha   90.00
_cell.angle_beta   90.00
_cell.angle_gamma   90.00
#
_symmetry.space_group_name_H-M   'P 1'
#
loop_
_entity.id
_entity.type
_entity.pdbx_description
1 polymer ?
#
loop_
_entity_poly.entity_id
_entity_poly.type
_entity_poly.pdbx_seq_one_letter_code
_entity_poly.pdbx_strand_id
1 'polypeptide(L)' 'MADRLTMPQTAMPAAGVRTPSADIYAPQWRNFMFVAPFLFFFTTLLVFPLLWGMWLSFHKADTFSSGNFIGLGNYVRLFN' A
#
# COMPACT_ATOMS: atom_id res chain seq x y z
N MET A 1 16.46 -48.24 -62.47
CA MET A 1 15.53 -47.09 -62.44
C MET A 1 15.14 -46.84 -60.99
N ALA A 2 15.70 -45.78 -60.41
CA ALA A 2 15.35 -45.10 -59.15
C ALA A 2 14.69 -45.92 -58.02
N ASP A 3 15.51 -46.53 -57.17
CA ASP A 3 15.14 -46.76 -55.76
C ASP A 3 15.02 -45.40 -55.07
N ARG A 4 13.80 -44.96 -54.84
CA ARG A 4 13.51 -43.77 -54.05
C ARG A 4 13.81 -44.08 -52.59
N LEU A 5 14.95 -43.57 -52.11
CA LEU A 5 15.33 -43.50 -50.71
C LEU A 5 14.25 -42.74 -49.93
N THR A 6 13.33 -43.48 -49.32
CA THR A 6 12.35 -42.97 -48.37
C THR A 6 13.11 -42.56 -47.11
N MET A 7 13.53 -41.31 -47.03
CA MET A 7 14.11 -40.76 -45.80
C MET A 7 13.01 -40.75 -44.73
N PRO A 8 13.29 -41.17 -43.48
CA PRO A 8 12.35 -40.97 -42.39
C PRO A 8 12.18 -39.47 -42.22
N GLN A 9 10.98 -38.99 -42.56
CA GLN A 9 10.55 -37.64 -42.29
C GLN A 9 10.67 -37.42 -40.78
N THR A 10 11.72 -36.72 -40.36
CA THR A 10 11.84 -36.21 -39.00
C THR A 10 10.64 -35.31 -38.77
N ALA A 11 9.70 -35.78 -37.95
CA ALA A 11 8.54 -35.02 -37.57
C ALA A 11 9.02 -33.71 -36.94
N MET A 12 8.70 -32.59 -37.58
CA MET A 12 8.90 -31.27 -37.01
C MET A 12 8.11 -31.24 -35.69
N PRO A 13 8.71 -30.79 -34.57
CA PRO A 13 7.96 -30.71 -33.32
C PRO A 13 6.74 -29.83 -33.58
N ALA A 14 5.56 -30.39 -33.37
CA ALA A 14 4.29 -29.69 -33.49
C ALA A 14 4.42 -28.35 -32.75
N ALA A 15 4.18 -27.25 -33.45
CA ALA A 15 4.33 -25.90 -32.94
C ALA A 15 3.61 -25.80 -31.59
N GLY A 16 4.39 -25.81 -30.50
CA GLY A 16 3.86 -25.79 -29.15
C GLY A 16 3.01 -24.55 -28.96
N VAL A 17 1.78 -24.74 -28.49
CA VAL A 17 0.88 -23.67 -28.09
C VAL A 17 1.63 -22.80 -27.09
N ARG A 18 2.03 -21.59 -27.51
CA ARG A 18 2.70 -20.64 -26.63
C ARG A 18 1.68 -20.14 -25.64
N THR A 19 1.83 -20.53 -24.37
CA THR A 19 1.05 -19.94 -23.29
C THR A 19 1.35 -18.45 -23.22
N PRO A 20 0.32 -17.58 -23.15
CA PRO A 20 0.54 -16.15 -23.05
C PRO A 20 1.36 -15.84 -21.79
N SER A 21 2.51 -15.19 -21.97
CA SER A 21 3.32 -14.71 -20.86
C SER A 21 2.58 -13.56 -20.18
N ALA A 22 2.34 -13.69 -18.87
CA ALA A 22 1.75 -12.61 -18.08
C ALA A 22 2.63 -11.36 -18.18
N ASP A 23 2.01 -10.20 -18.35
CA ASP A 23 2.69 -8.92 -18.53
C ASP A 23 3.43 -8.52 -17.24
N ILE A 24 4.76 -8.51 -17.29
CA ILE A 24 5.64 -8.29 -16.14
C ILE A 24 5.54 -6.85 -15.63
N TYR A 25 5.16 -5.91 -16.51
CA TYR A 25 5.04 -4.49 -16.18
C TYR A 25 3.65 -4.09 -15.67
N ALA A 26 2.68 -5.02 -15.68
CA ALA A 26 1.35 -4.72 -15.18
C ALA A 26 1.39 -4.41 -13.66
N PRO A 27 0.89 -3.24 -13.22
CA PRO A 27 0.90 -2.88 -11.81
C PRO A 27 0.00 -3.83 -11.02
N GLN A 28 0.64 -4.67 -10.21
CA GLN A 28 0.00 -5.71 -9.41
C GLN A 28 -0.32 -5.22 -8.00
N TRP A 29 -1.44 -4.49 -7.89
CA TRP A 29 -1.96 -3.96 -6.62
C TRP A 29 -2.30 -5.05 -5.59
N ARG A 30 -2.44 -6.31 -6.02
CA ARG A 30 -2.69 -7.46 -5.14
C ARG A 30 -1.62 -7.63 -4.05
N ASN A 31 -0.37 -7.26 -4.34
CA ASN A 31 0.72 -7.38 -3.37
C ASN A 31 0.53 -6.44 -2.18
N PHE A 32 -0.22 -5.35 -2.34
CA PHE A 32 -0.52 -4.42 -1.26
C PHE A 32 -1.30 -5.09 -0.12
N MET A 33 -2.15 -6.08 -0.42
CA MET A 33 -2.94 -6.80 0.58
C MET A 33 -2.08 -7.51 1.63
N PHE A 34 -0.86 -7.91 1.28
CA PHE A 34 0.09 -8.51 2.23
C PHE A 34 0.63 -7.51 3.25
N VAL A 35 0.84 -6.26 2.83
CA VAL A 35 1.44 -5.20 3.66
C VAL A 35 0.35 -4.37 4.37
N ALA A 36 -0.86 -4.34 3.82
CA ALA A 36 -2.00 -3.59 4.34
C ALA A 36 -2.29 -3.78 5.84
N PRO A 37 -2.32 -5.00 6.43
CA PRO A 37 -2.61 -5.15 7.85
C PRO A 37 -1.55 -4.49 8.73
N PHE A 38 -0.26 -4.65 8.39
CA PHE A 38 0.82 -3.97 9.09
C PHE A 38 0.71 -2.44 8.98
N LEU A 39 0.50 -1.92 7.76
CA LEU A 39 0.33 -0.49 7.51
C LEU A 39 -0.85 0.10 8.27
N PHE A 40 -1.95 -0.65 8.38
CA PHE A 40 -3.14 -0.24 9.12
C PHE A 40 -2.81 0.00 10.59
N PHE A 41 -2.21 -0.98 11.27
CA PHE A 41 -1.83 -0.84 12.67
C PHE A 41 -0.76 0.23 12.88
N PHE A 42 0.29 0.25 12.04
CA PHE A 42 1.34 1.26 12.10
C PHE A 42 0.78 2.68 12.00
N THR A 43 -0.06 2.93 10.98
CA THR A 43 -0.66 4.26 10.77
C THR A 43 -1.62 4.61 11.88
N THR A 44 -2.42 3.66 12.38
CA THR A 44 -3.34 3.90 13.49
C THR A 44 -2.58 4.29 14.75
N LEU A 45 -1.52 3.55 15.10
CA LEU A 45 -0.69 3.84 16.27
C LEU A 45 0.06 5.16 16.15
N LEU A 46 0.35 5.64 14.94
CA LEU A 46 0.99 6.93 14.72
C LEU A 46 -0.02 8.09 14.77
N VAL A 47 -1.11 7.98 14.01
CA VAL A 47 -2.09 9.05 13.81
C VAL A 47 -2.98 9.24 15.03
N PHE A 48 -3.36 8.16 15.72
CA PHE A 48 -4.22 8.24 16.90
C PHE A 48 -3.64 9.14 18.02
N PRO A 49 -2.40 8.92 18.53
CA PRO A 49 -1.84 9.78 19.55
C PRO A 49 -1.55 11.19 19.03
N LEU A 50 -1.29 11.35 17.73
CA LEU A 50 -1.08 12.66 17.12
C LEU A 50 -2.37 13.50 17.15
N LEU A 51 -3.49 12.91 16.76
CA LEU A 51 -4.81 13.54 16.82
C LEU A 51 -5.23 13.80 18.27
N TRP A 52 -4.96 12.86 19.17
CA TRP A 52 -5.24 13.03 20.59
C TRP A 52 -4.41 14.16 21.21
N GLY A 53 -3.12 14.25 20.87
CA GLY A 53 -2.24 15.33 21.30
C GLY A 53 -2.67 16.69 20.73
N MET A 54 -3.05 16.75 19.46
CA MET A 54 -3.63 17.95 18.85
C MET A 54 -4.93 18.37 19.55
N TRP A 55 -5.81 17.41 19.85
CA TRP A 55 -7.04 17.65 20.62
C TRP A 55 -6.74 18.21 22.00
N LEU A 56 -5.79 17.61 22.74
CA LEU A 56 -5.33 18.10 24.03
C LEU A 56 -4.73 19.51 23.94
N SER A 57 -4.03 19.83 22.87
CA SER A 57 -3.46 21.16 22.64
C SER A 57 -4.50 22.28 22.55
N PHE A 58 -5.77 21.96 22.26
CA PHE A 58 -6.89 22.90 22.26
C PHE A 58 -7.58 23.04 23.64
N HIS A 59 -7.19 22.22 24.62
CA HIS A 59 -7.70 22.28 25.99
C HIS A 59 -6.66 23.00 26.88
N LYS A 60 -7.09 23.80 27.87
CA LYS A 60 -6.14 24.36 28.85
C LYS A 60 -5.48 23.22 29.62
N ALA A 61 -4.16 23.28 29.75
CA ALA A 61 -3.39 22.43 30.65
C ALA A 61 -3.56 22.88 32.13
N ASP A 62 -4.79 23.03 32.60
CA ASP A 62 -5.06 23.19 34.02
C ASP A 62 -5.57 21.86 34.57
N THR A 63 -4.65 21.09 35.15
CA THR A 63 -4.92 19.78 35.79
C THR A 63 -5.94 19.85 36.94
N PHE A 64 -6.34 21.06 37.36
CA PHE A 64 -7.25 21.32 38.49
C PHE A 64 -8.41 22.29 38.18
N SER A 65 -8.54 22.80 36.95
CA SER A 65 -9.63 23.70 36.58
C SER A 65 -10.63 22.96 35.71
N SER A 66 -11.93 23.18 35.97
CA SER A 66 -13.04 22.57 35.23
C SER A 66 -12.81 22.77 33.71
N GLY A 67 -12.80 21.67 32.95
CA GLY A 67 -12.30 21.59 31.58
C GLY A 67 -12.90 22.64 30.64
N ASN A 68 -12.24 23.79 30.55
CA ASN A 68 -12.62 24.85 29.61
C ASN A 68 -11.86 24.64 28.30
N PHE A 69 -12.59 24.26 27.26
CA PHE A 69 -12.09 24.23 25.89
C PHE A 69 -11.76 25.66 25.45
N ILE A 70 -10.48 25.96 25.25
CA ILE A 70 -10.01 27.33 24.94
C ILE A 70 -9.58 27.45 23.48
N GLY A 71 -9.61 26.33 22.74
CA GLY A 71 -9.34 26.30 21.32
C GLY A 71 -7.94 26.85 21.02
N LEU A 72 -7.86 27.78 20.06
CA LEU A 72 -6.62 28.46 19.66
C LEU A 72 -6.23 29.63 20.59
N GLY A 73 -6.89 29.82 21.74
CA GLY A 73 -6.61 30.93 22.65
C GLY A 73 -5.16 31.00 23.13
N ASN A 74 -4.45 29.86 23.19
CA ASN A 74 -3.01 29.80 23.46
C ASN A 74 -2.15 30.37 22.31
N TYR A 75 -2.56 30.14 21.06
CA TYR A 75 -1.84 30.63 19.88
C TYR A 75 -2.06 32.13 19.68
N VAL A 76 -3.29 32.63 19.90
CA VAL A 76 -3.60 34.07 19.80
C VAL A 76 -2.82 34.88 20.85
N ARG A 77 -2.57 34.31 22.03
CA ARG A 77 -1.77 34.95 23.10
C ARG A 77 -0.28 35.09 22.76
N LEU A 78 0.19 34.39 21.73
CA LEU A 78 1.58 34.50 21.27
C LEU A 78 1.75 35.62 20.22
N PHE A 79 0.64 36.09 19.63
CA PHE A 79 0.63 37.09 18.56
C PHE A 79 0.09 38.47 19.00
N ASN A 80 -0.18 38.66 20.30
CA ASN A 80 -0.60 39.93 20.91
C ASN A 80 0.16 40.12 22.22
#